data_AF-A0A3E0KFW4-F1
#
_entry.id   AF-A0A3E0KFW4-F1
#
_cell.length_a   1.000
_cell.length_b   1.000
_cell.length_c   1.000
_cell.angle_alpha   90.00
_cell.angle_beta   90.00
_cell.angle_gamma   90.00
#
_symmetry.space_group_name_H-M   'P 1'
#
loop_
_entity.id
_entity.type
_entity.pdbx_description
1 polymer ?
#
loop_
_entity_poly.entity_id
_entity_poly.type
_entity_poly.pdbx_seq_one_letter_code
_entity_poly.pdbx_strand_id
1 'polypeptide(L)'
;MGGSAMKRLLETKFPGVVERVEGVLRFVGQHGAATWMEAAFVEFTATLHHRLAGLGPVFVRDIGEIAELARRCRDFAGRFDEEQRQGPVADVVARHVHNSEVWASGQIILQRGGCFYSRLWAGTGVTVESGVFRGEAATVSRGHVTMDEAGSPWGTEVRITILEDGVFKARRVHPGVHVVIGGAGCVFRTGARGVVVRPAGRELEVTAASWAEAGPGAGKRPGEGRRGAAAGTTAADPA
;
A
#
# COMPACT_ATOMS: atom_id res chain seq x y z
N MET A 1 3.09 -23.61 30.69
CA MET A 1 3.00 -23.90 29.24
C MET A 1 4.43 -24.06 28.75
N GLY A 2 4.85 -25.21 28.23
CA GLY A 2 6.26 -25.39 27.81
C GLY A 2 6.58 -24.58 26.54
N GLY A 3 7.82 -24.14 26.34
CA GLY A 3 8.22 -23.32 25.19
C GLY A 3 7.98 -23.97 23.82
N SER A 4 7.92 -25.30 23.73
CA SER A 4 7.51 -26.01 22.52
C SER A 4 6.04 -25.75 22.13
N ALA A 5 5.15 -25.57 23.12
CA ALA A 5 3.76 -25.19 22.88
C ALA A 5 3.65 -23.74 22.39
N MET A 6 4.48 -22.84 22.93
CA MET A 6 4.55 -21.44 22.49
C MET A 6 4.99 -21.34 21.03
N LYS A 7 6.08 -22.04 20.66
CA LYS A 7 6.55 -22.10 19.28
C LYS A 7 5.44 -22.55 18.33
N ARG A 8 4.75 -23.65 18.68
CA ARG A 8 3.65 -24.17 17.87
C ARG A 8 2.49 -23.19 17.74
N LEU A 9 2.14 -22.45 18.79
CA LEU A 9 1.09 -21.42 18.72
C LEU A 9 1.47 -20.28 17.78
N LEU A 10 2.70 -19.80 17.85
CA LEU A 10 3.20 -18.76 16.94
C LEU A 10 3.21 -19.23 15.49
N GLU A 11 3.66 -20.45 15.22
CA GLU A 11 3.74 -20.98 13.85
C GLU A 11 2.35 -21.29 13.25
N THR A 12 1.40 -21.75 14.06
CA THR A 12 0.11 -22.25 13.55
C THR A 12 -1.05 -21.27 13.70
N LYS A 13 -1.18 -20.63 14.87
CA LYS A 13 -2.33 -19.76 15.18
C LYS A 13 -2.02 -18.29 15.01
N PHE A 14 -0.76 -17.90 15.19
CA PHE A 14 -0.36 -16.49 15.15
C PHE A 14 0.84 -16.23 14.22
N PRO A 15 0.86 -16.78 12.97
CA PRO A 15 2.02 -16.65 12.08
C PRO A 15 2.37 -15.19 11.78
N GLY A 16 1.37 -14.31 11.71
CA GLY A 16 1.57 -12.88 11.50
C GLY A 16 2.30 -12.16 12.64
N VAL A 17 2.45 -12.76 13.83
CA VAL A 17 3.28 -12.18 14.90
C VAL A 17 4.76 -12.27 14.52
N VAL A 18 5.22 -13.43 14.06
CA VAL A 18 6.62 -13.64 13.67
C VAL A 18 6.98 -12.72 12.49
N GLU A 19 6.11 -12.66 11.48
CA GLU A 19 6.31 -11.77 10.32
C GLU A 19 6.45 -10.30 10.73
N ARG A 20 5.62 -9.83 11.67
CA ARG A 20 5.70 -8.45 12.18
C ARG A 20 6.96 -8.20 12.99
N VAL A 21 7.38 -9.16 13.82
CA VAL A 21 8.62 -9.07 14.61
C VAL A 21 9.83 -8.94 13.68
N GLU A 22 9.90 -9.78 12.65
CA GLU A 22 10.96 -9.70 11.62
C GLU A 22 10.88 -8.40 10.82
N GLY A 23 9.67 -7.93 10.50
CA GLY A 23 9.45 -6.65 9.83
C GLY A 23 9.99 -5.46 10.63
N VAL A 24 9.70 -5.42 11.93
CA VAL A 24 10.21 -4.36 12.83
C VAL A 24 11.73 -4.43 12.95
N LEU A 25 12.31 -5.63 13.11
CA LEU A 25 13.77 -5.79 13.16
C LEU A 25 14.43 -5.32 11.86
N ARG A 26 13.84 -5.65 10.70
CA ARG A 26 14.32 -5.21 9.39
C ARG A 26 14.28 -3.69 9.26
N PHE A 27 13.18 -3.05 9.67
CA PHE A 27 13.06 -1.60 9.70
C PHE A 27 14.16 -0.97 10.55
N VAL A 28 14.39 -1.51 11.75
CA VAL A 28 15.48 -1.06 12.62
C VAL A 28 16.85 -1.31 11.99
N GLY A 29 17.06 -2.42 11.28
CA GLY A 29 18.31 -2.66 10.55
C GLY A 29 18.55 -1.69 9.40
N GLN A 30 17.49 -1.26 8.70
CA GLN A 30 17.57 -0.34 7.56
C GLN A 30 17.71 1.12 7.99
N HIS A 31 17.11 1.50 9.11
CA HIS A 31 17.03 2.89 9.56
C HIS A 31 17.73 3.17 10.89
N GLY A 32 18.16 2.16 11.65
CA GLY A 32 18.67 2.29 13.02
C GLY A 32 20.09 2.80 13.17
N ALA A 33 20.81 3.00 12.08
CA ALA A 33 22.00 3.85 12.09
C ALA A 33 21.65 5.35 12.16
N ALA A 34 20.37 5.72 12.01
CA ALA A 34 19.95 7.11 12.10
C ALA A 34 19.80 7.56 13.55
N THR A 35 20.28 8.76 13.84
CA THR A 35 20.37 9.37 15.18
C THR A 35 19.03 9.63 15.87
N TRP A 36 17.91 9.45 15.18
CA TRP A 36 16.58 9.77 15.68
C TRP A 36 15.88 8.61 16.40
N MET A 37 16.43 7.40 16.37
CA MET A 37 15.78 6.24 17.00
C MET A 37 16.35 5.95 18.39
N GLU A 38 15.47 5.79 19.38
CA GLU A 38 15.86 5.52 20.75
C GLU A 38 16.62 4.19 20.90
N ALA A 39 17.78 4.21 21.55
CA ALA A 39 18.57 3.00 21.82
C ALA A 39 17.75 1.91 22.54
N ALA A 40 16.89 2.30 23.48
CA ALA A 40 16.00 1.39 24.19
C ALA A 40 15.02 0.65 23.27
N PHE A 41 14.56 1.29 22.19
CA PHE A 41 13.71 0.65 21.19
C PHE A 41 14.52 -0.34 20.35
N VAL A 42 15.70 0.05 19.89
CA VAL A 42 16.60 -0.82 19.11
C VAL A 42 16.91 -2.11 19.89
N GLU A 43 17.32 -2.00 21.15
CA GLU A 43 17.57 -3.14 22.03
C GLU A 43 16.31 -4.00 22.25
N PHE A 44 15.15 -3.34 22.39
CA PHE A 44 13.89 -4.05 22.56
C PHE A 44 13.51 -4.86 21.33
N THR A 45 13.70 -4.33 20.11
CA THR A 45 13.40 -5.07 18.88
C THR A 45 14.27 -6.31 18.71
N ALA A 46 15.55 -6.24 19.08
CA ALA A 46 16.42 -7.41 19.13
C ALA A 46 15.93 -8.44 20.16
N THR A 47 15.47 -7.98 21.33
CA THR A 47 14.88 -8.84 22.37
C THR A 47 13.61 -9.52 21.87
N LEU A 48 12.74 -8.77 21.19
CA LEU A 48 11.48 -9.25 20.62
C LEU A 48 11.74 -10.38 19.62
N HIS A 49 12.69 -10.17 18.70
CA HIS A 49 13.11 -11.17 17.72
C HIS A 49 13.71 -12.40 18.39
N HIS A 50 14.64 -12.23 19.34
CA HIS A 50 15.27 -13.34 20.04
C HIS A 50 14.29 -14.22 20.82
N ARG A 51 13.16 -13.68 21.26
CA ARG A 51 12.14 -14.41 22.05
C ARG A 51 11.00 -14.98 21.22
N LEU A 52 10.62 -14.31 20.12
CA LEU A 52 9.42 -14.65 19.35
C LEU A 52 9.70 -15.26 17.97
N ALA A 53 10.91 -15.15 17.44
CA ALA A 53 11.29 -15.68 16.13
C ALA A 53 12.27 -16.87 16.24
N GLY A 54 12.34 -17.68 15.18
CA GLY A 54 13.25 -18.83 15.08
C GLY A 54 13.08 -19.85 16.22
N LEU A 55 14.16 -20.13 16.94
CA LEU A 55 14.16 -21.05 18.10
C LEU A 55 13.86 -20.36 19.43
N GLY A 56 13.80 -19.03 19.45
CA GLY A 56 13.52 -18.22 20.64
C GLY A 56 12.31 -18.66 21.47
N PRO A 57 11.15 -18.93 20.84
CA PRO A 57 9.94 -19.33 21.55
C PRO A 57 10.08 -20.59 22.41
N VAL A 58 11.03 -21.47 22.08
CA VAL A 58 11.31 -22.71 22.85
C VAL A 58 11.85 -22.39 24.24
N PHE A 59 12.49 -21.23 24.41
CA PHE A 59 13.12 -20.80 25.66
C PHE A 59 12.22 -19.85 26.48
N VAL A 60 10.99 -19.60 26.05
CA VAL A 60 10.01 -18.84 26.83
C VAL A 60 9.57 -19.68 28.02
N ARG A 61 9.86 -19.19 29.23
CA ARG A 61 9.64 -19.94 30.48
C ARG A 61 8.18 -20.00 30.89
N ASP A 62 7.50 -18.87 30.78
CA ASP A 62 6.11 -18.71 31.19
C ASP A 62 5.40 -17.59 30.42
N ILE A 63 4.10 -17.47 30.66
CA ILE A 63 3.25 -16.48 30.00
C ILE A 63 3.53 -15.04 30.45
N GLY A 64 4.15 -14.85 31.61
CA GLY A 64 4.57 -13.56 32.12
C GLY A 64 5.64 -12.90 31.26
N GLU A 65 6.59 -13.68 30.72
CA GLU A 65 7.57 -13.15 29.75
C GLU A 65 6.88 -12.58 28.51
N ILE A 66 5.87 -13.28 27.98
CA ILE A 66 5.09 -12.80 26.82
C ILE A 66 4.25 -11.59 27.20
N ALA A 67 3.64 -11.59 28.38
CA ALA A 67 2.86 -10.45 28.87
C ALA A 67 3.73 -9.19 28.99
N GLU A 68 4.97 -9.33 29.44
CA GLU A 68 5.94 -8.24 29.55
C GLU A 68 6.39 -7.73 28.18
N LEU A 69 6.70 -8.62 27.24
CA LEU A 69 6.98 -8.22 25.85
C LEU A 69 5.79 -7.46 25.25
N ALA A 70 4.57 -7.97 25.42
CA ALA A 70 3.36 -7.32 24.92
C ALA A 70 3.12 -5.95 25.60
N ARG A 71 3.40 -5.83 26.90
CA ARG A 71 3.32 -4.56 27.65
C ARG A 71 4.30 -3.55 27.08
N ARG A 72 5.56 -3.92 26.91
CA ARG A 72 6.58 -3.05 26.30
C ARG A 72 6.25 -2.65 24.87
N CYS A 73 5.71 -3.56 24.05
CA CYS A 73 5.20 -3.21 22.72
C CYS A 73 4.15 -2.11 22.78
N ARG A 74 3.20 -2.20 23.71
CA ARG A 74 2.17 -1.17 23.91
C ARG A 74 2.77 0.15 24.40
N ASP A 75 3.74 0.11 25.30
CA ASP A 75 4.42 1.31 25.80
C ASP A 75 5.15 2.04 24.67
N PHE A 76 5.93 1.34 23.85
CA PHE A 76 6.59 1.94 22.68
C PHE A 76 5.60 2.48 21.67
N ALA A 77 4.57 1.69 21.32
CA ALA A 77 3.51 2.15 20.41
C ALA A 77 2.83 3.42 20.92
N GLY A 78 2.46 3.47 22.21
CA GLY A 78 1.83 4.64 22.80
C GLY A 78 2.73 5.89 22.80
N ARG A 79 4.05 5.71 22.96
CA ARG A 79 5.01 6.83 22.86
C ARG A 79 5.15 7.34 21.43
N PHE A 80 5.28 6.45 20.45
CA PHE A 80 5.33 6.85 19.04
C PHE A 80 4.04 7.53 18.59
N ASP A 81 2.88 7.04 19.04
CA ASP A 81 1.59 7.68 18.78
C ASP A 81 1.54 9.10 19.37
N GLU A 82 2.02 9.28 20.60
CA GLU A 82 2.04 10.58 21.25
C GLU A 82 3.03 11.54 20.57
N GLU A 83 4.22 11.06 20.22
CA GLU A 83 5.21 11.82 19.45
C GLU A 83 4.66 12.22 18.08
N GLN A 84 3.92 11.34 17.40
CA GLN A 84 3.26 11.70 16.14
C GLN A 84 2.19 12.79 16.34
N ARG A 85 1.43 12.75 17.43
CA ARG A 85 0.38 13.74 17.71
C ARG A 85 0.93 15.10 18.13
N GLN A 86 2.00 15.11 18.91
CA GLN A 86 2.59 16.34 19.46
C GLN A 86 3.72 16.90 18.58
N GLY A 87 4.30 16.07 17.72
CA GLY A 87 5.41 16.43 16.87
C GLY A 87 5.04 17.45 15.79
N PRO A 88 6.03 18.14 15.22
CA PRO A 88 5.81 19.06 14.11
C PRO A 88 5.27 18.29 12.90
N VAL A 89 4.17 18.80 12.35
CA VAL A 89 3.56 18.29 11.12
C VAL A 89 4.33 18.84 9.92
N ALA A 90 4.77 17.95 9.05
CA ALA A 90 5.48 18.27 7.83
C ALA A 90 4.78 17.62 6.63
N ASP A 91 4.41 18.45 5.67
CA ASP A 91 3.80 18.03 4.42
C ASP A 91 4.87 17.86 3.34
N VAL A 92 4.65 16.91 2.44
CA VAL A 92 5.44 16.74 1.21
C VAL A 92 4.58 17.11 0.02
N VAL A 93 5.03 18.09 -0.75
CA VAL A 93 4.37 18.47 -2.01
C VAL A 93 5.30 18.14 -3.17
N ALA A 94 4.80 17.36 -4.12
CA ALA A 94 5.55 16.98 -5.31
C ALA A 94 4.63 16.97 -6.54
N ARG A 95 5.24 16.84 -7.73
CA ARG A 95 4.49 16.59 -8.97
C ARG A 95 4.56 15.13 -9.37
N HIS A 96 5.75 14.55 -9.30
CA HIS A 96 6.02 13.17 -9.72
C HIS A 96 6.86 12.47 -8.67
N VAL A 97 6.53 11.20 -8.41
CA VAL A 97 7.28 10.32 -7.51
C VAL A 97 7.50 9.00 -8.24
N HIS A 98 8.76 8.60 -8.40
CA HIS A 98 9.14 7.40 -9.14
C HIS A 98 10.19 6.62 -8.35
N ASN A 99 10.02 5.30 -8.23
CA ASN A 99 10.97 4.39 -7.59
C ASN A 99 11.46 4.91 -6.22
N SER A 100 10.54 5.47 -5.42
CA SER A 100 10.89 6.20 -4.21
C SER A 100 10.02 5.77 -3.02
N GLU A 101 10.54 5.99 -1.83
CA GLU A 101 9.78 5.96 -0.59
C GLU A 101 9.64 7.37 -0.05
N VAL A 102 8.41 7.80 0.20
CA VAL A 102 8.11 9.17 0.66
C VAL A 102 7.41 9.10 2.00
N TRP A 103 7.92 9.87 2.96
CA TRP A 103 7.42 9.94 4.32
C TRP A 103 7.04 11.37 4.68
N ALA A 104 5.84 11.55 5.23
CA ALA A 104 5.35 12.83 5.74
C ALA A 104 4.61 12.62 7.07
N SER A 105 4.88 13.43 8.09
CA SER A 105 4.06 13.41 9.32
C SER A 105 2.68 14.05 9.09
N GLY A 106 2.57 14.93 8.09
CA GLY A 106 1.32 15.51 7.62
C GLY A 106 0.75 14.80 6.40
N GLN A 107 0.61 15.55 5.31
CA GLN A 107 0.03 15.14 4.04
C GLN A 107 1.12 14.89 2.98
N ILE A 108 0.84 13.99 2.05
CA ILE A 108 1.57 13.94 0.77
C ILE A 108 0.63 14.43 -0.35
N ILE A 109 1.01 15.50 -1.04
CA ILE A 109 0.18 16.14 -2.06
C ILE A 109 0.90 16.08 -3.41
N LEU A 110 0.26 15.40 -4.37
CA LEU A 110 0.69 15.31 -5.76
C LEU A 110 -0.23 16.18 -6.64
N GLN A 111 0.24 17.36 -7.03
CA GLN A 111 -0.61 18.38 -7.66
C GLN A 111 -0.96 18.06 -9.13
N ARG A 112 0.05 17.73 -9.93
CA ARG A 112 -0.08 17.50 -11.38
C ARG A 112 0.96 16.49 -11.85
N GLY A 113 0.66 15.21 -11.65
CA GLY A 113 1.54 14.14 -12.09
C GLY A 113 1.16 12.80 -11.52
N GLY A 114 2.13 11.89 -11.42
CA GLY A 114 1.86 10.51 -11.04
C GLY A 114 2.83 9.98 -10.01
N CYS A 115 2.41 8.90 -9.38
CA CYS A 115 3.22 8.12 -8.47
C CYS A 115 3.38 6.72 -9.06
N PHE A 116 4.61 6.30 -9.30
CA PHE A 116 4.90 5.03 -9.98
C PHE A 116 5.92 4.25 -9.18
N TYR A 117 5.67 2.95 -8.98
CA TYR A 117 6.61 2.03 -8.32
C TYR A 117 7.17 2.59 -7.00
N SER A 118 6.29 3.23 -6.22
CA SER A 118 6.69 4.00 -5.04
C SER A 118 5.79 3.66 -3.87
N ARG A 119 6.29 3.89 -2.66
CA ARG A 119 5.57 3.71 -1.40
C ARG A 119 5.42 5.05 -0.68
N LEU A 120 4.19 5.40 -0.34
CA LEU A 120 3.87 6.65 0.35
C LEU A 120 3.43 6.35 1.78
N TRP A 121 3.97 7.09 2.73
CA TRP A 121 3.62 7.05 4.15
C TRP A 121 3.28 8.45 4.62
N ALA A 122 2.04 8.68 5.03
CA ALA A 122 1.58 9.97 5.52
C ALA A 122 0.90 9.83 6.88
N GLY A 123 1.05 10.81 7.77
CA GLY A 123 0.32 10.80 9.03
C GLY A 123 -1.17 11.08 8.85
N THR A 124 -1.52 12.05 8.02
CA THR A 124 -2.89 12.58 7.93
C THR A 124 -3.58 12.39 6.58
N GLY A 125 -2.83 12.12 5.50
CA GLY A 125 -3.45 11.87 4.20
C GLY A 125 -2.54 11.89 2.99
N VAL A 126 -3.09 11.42 1.88
CA VAL A 126 -2.45 11.43 0.56
C VAL A 126 -3.46 11.98 -0.44
N THR A 127 -3.07 13.02 -1.18
CA THR A 127 -3.89 13.60 -2.23
C THR A 127 -3.16 13.56 -3.57
N VAL A 128 -3.76 12.93 -4.57
CA VAL A 128 -3.34 13.01 -5.98
C VAL A 128 -4.39 13.82 -6.72
N GLU A 129 -4.17 15.13 -6.82
CA GLU A 129 -5.15 16.11 -7.32
C GLU A 129 -5.47 15.87 -8.80
N SER A 130 -4.44 15.62 -9.61
CA SER A 130 -4.59 15.25 -11.02
C SER A 130 -3.47 14.32 -11.47
N GLY A 131 -3.86 13.22 -12.11
CA GLY A 131 -2.97 12.19 -12.61
C GLY A 131 -3.22 10.83 -11.95
N VAL A 132 -2.21 9.96 -11.93
CA VAL A 132 -2.42 8.54 -11.65
C VAL A 132 -1.51 8.02 -10.55
N PHE A 133 -2.10 7.29 -9.61
CA PHE A 133 -1.40 6.51 -8.62
C PHE A 133 -1.26 5.05 -9.09
N ARG A 134 -0.04 4.70 -9.52
CA ARG A 134 0.43 3.34 -9.85
C ARG A 134 1.62 2.98 -8.95
N GLY A 135 1.57 3.47 -7.71
CA GLY A 135 2.51 3.08 -6.66
C GLY A 135 2.20 1.67 -6.16
N GLU A 136 3.12 1.09 -5.40
CA GLU A 136 2.89 -0.19 -4.74
C GLU A 136 1.91 -0.01 -3.58
N ALA A 137 2.14 1.02 -2.75
CA ALA A 137 1.33 1.28 -1.59
C ALA A 137 1.24 2.77 -1.21
N ALA A 138 0.09 3.17 -0.68
CA ALA A 138 -0.08 4.40 0.08
C ALA A 138 -0.68 4.05 1.45
N THR A 139 0.05 4.37 2.52
CA THR A 139 -0.37 4.13 3.89
C THR A 139 -0.55 5.46 4.60
N VAL A 140 -1.69 5.62 5.26
CA VAL A 140 -2.03 6.79 6.07
C VAL A 140 -2.36 6.35 7.49
N SER A 141 -1.82 7.02 8.52
CA SER A 141 -2.17 6.69 9.90
C SER A 141 -3.67 6.93 10.16
N ARG A 142 -4.13 8.16 9.90
CA ARG A 142 -5.54 8.56 10.02
C ARG A 142 -5.91 9.61 8.98
N GLY A 143 -7.19 9.74 8.64
CA GLY A 143 -7.66 10.79 7.75
C GLY A 143 -8.01 10.31 6.34
N HIS A 144 -7.53 10.99 5.31
CA HIS A 144 -8.11 10.83 3.97
C HIS A 144 -7.09 10.51 2.88
N VAL A 145 -7.46 9.58 2.01
CA VAL A 145 -6.75 9.33 0.76
C VAL A 145 -7.66 9.74 -0.39
N THR A 146 -7.26 10.73 -1.17
CA THR A 146 -8.00 11.20 -2.34
C THR A 146 -7.14 11.03 -3.59
N MET A 147 -7.66 10.33 -4.60
CA MET A 147 -6.93 10.08 -5.83
C MET A 147 -7.76 10.40 -7.07
N ASP A 148 -7.20 11.10 -8.04
CA ASP A 148 -7.87 11.25 -9.33
C ASP A 148 -8.04 9.89 -10.03
N GLU A 149 -6.95 9.12 -10.17
CA GLU A 149 -6.98 7.76 -10.67
C GLU A 149 -6.07 6.84 -9.84
N ALA A 150 -6.59 5.69 -9.43
CA ALA A 150 -5.85 4.67 -8.68
C ALA A 150 -5.77 3.36 -9.46
N GLY A 151 -4.57 2.77 -9.51
CA GLY A 151 -4.31 1.49 -10.15
C GLY A 151 -4.00 1.59 -11.64
N SER A 152 -4.05 0.43 -12.29
CA SER A 152 -3.70 0.28 -13.69
C SER A 152 -4.74 -0.59 -14.43
N PRO A 153 -5.07 -0.28 -15.70
CA PRO A 153 -5.97 -1.11 -16.51
C PRO A 153 -5.55 -2.59 -16.60
N TRP A 154 -4.26 -2.88 -16.42
CA TRP A 154 -3.70 -4.24 -16.46
C TRP A 154 -3.90 -5.03 -15.15
N GLY A 155 -4.58 -4.47 -14.15
CA GLY A 155 -4.86 -5.17 -12.90
C GLY A 155 -3.66 -5.25 -11.95
N THR A 156 -2.66 -4.39 -12.11
CA THR A 156 -1.51 -4.31 -11.20
C THR A 156 -1.99 -4.04 -9.78
N GLU A 157 -1.50 -4.82 -8.82
CA GLU A 157 -1.88 -4.65 -7.41
C GLU A 157 -1.41 -3.30 -6.89
N VAL A 158 -2.34 -2.57 -6.26
CA VAL A 158 -2.08 -1.31 -5.58
C VAL A 158 -2.76 -1.33 -4.23
N ARG A 159 -2.02 -1.08 -3.15
CA ARG A 159 -2.56 -1.13 -1.79
C ARG A 159 -2.73 0.26 -1.18
N ILE A 160 -3.95 0.59 -0.81
CA ILE A 160 -4.28 1.81 -0.08
C ILE A 160 -4.70 1.42 1.33
N THR A 161 -3.96 1.88 2.33
CA THR A 161 -4.22 1.52 3.73
C THR A 161 -4.42 2.79 4.55
N ILE A 162 -5.51 2.86 5.29
CA ILE A 162 -5.75 3.84 6.34
C ILE A 162 -5.80 3.05 7.66
N LEU A 163 -4.85 3.28 8.56
CA LEU A 163 -4.64 2.40 9.71
C LEU A 163 -5.77 2.52 10.74
N GLU A 164 -6.20 3.74 11.03
CA GLU A 164 -7.25 4.04 12.00
C GLU A 164 -8.61 4.31 11.30
N ASP A 165 -9.10 5.54 11.39
CA ASP A 165 -10.32 6.02 10.78
C ASP A 165 -10.03 6.92 9.58
N GLY A 166 -10.96 6.92 8.62
CA GLY A 166 -10.77 7.70 7.43
C GLY A 166 -11.70 7.40 6.28
N VAL A 167 -11.39 8.00 5.14
CA VAL A 167 -12.15 7.82 3.91
C VAL A 167 -11.17 7.75 2.74
N PHE A 168 -11.37 6.75 1.89
CA PHE A 168 -10.74 6.71 0.57
C PHE A 168 -11.73 7.24 -0.48
N LYS A 169 -11.29 8.19 -1.30
CA LYS A 169 -12.05 8.73 -2.42
C LYS A 169 -11.23 8.63 -3.69
N ALA A 170 -11.86 8.21 -4.77
CA ALA A 170 -11.22 8.29 -6.07
C ALA A 170 -12.20 8.57 -7.21
N ARG A 171 -11.80 9.41 -8.17
CA ARG A 171 -12.62 9.61 -9.38
C ARG A 171 -12.64 8.34 -10.22
N ARG A 172 -11.51 7.65 -10.36
CA ARG A 172 -11.40 6.37 -11.07
C ARG A 172 -10.55 5.37 -10.27
N VAL A 173 -11.02 4.12 -10.20
CA VAL A 173 -10.30 2.99 -9.64
C VAL A 173 -10.27 1.87 -10.67
N HIS A 174 -9.09 1.31 -10.90
CA HIS A 174 -8.87 0.17 -11.78
C HIS A 174 -8.95 -1.17 -11.03
N PRO A 175 -9.08 -2.31 -11.75
CA PRO A 175 -8.94 -3.62 -11.14
C PRO A 175 -7.59 -3.75 -10.40
N GLY A 176 -7.57 -4.53 -9.32
CA GLY A 176 -6.36 -4.79 -8.54
C GLY A 176 -6.06 -3.74 -7.46
N VAL A 177 -6.94 -2.75 -7.26
CA VAL A 177 -6.81 -1.81 -6.12
C VAL A 177 -7.42 -2.44 -4.86
N HIS A 178 -6.62 -2.49 -3.80
CA HIS A 178 -6.98 -3.02 -2.49
C HIS A 178 -7.06 -1.85 -1.51
N VAL A 179 -8.22 -1.63 -0.90
CA VAL A 179 -8.42 -0.58 0.09
C VAL A 179 -8.66 -1.23 1.45
N VAL A 180 -7.90 -0.81 2.45
CA VAL A 180 -8.03 -1.26 3.84
C VAL A 180 -8.20 -0.03 4.73
N ILE A 181 -9.25 -0.01 5.57
CA ILE A 181 -9.48 1.05 6.56
C ILE A 181 -9.78 0.39 7.90
N GLY A 182 -9.02 0.70 8.95
CA GLY A 182 -9.25 0.17 10.30
C GLY A 182 -9.18 -1.37 10.36
N GLY A 183 -8.43 -1.99 9.44
CA GLY A 183 -8.31 -3.45 9.30
C GLY A 183 -9.42 -4.14 8.49
N ALA A 184 -10.52 -3.45 8.17
CA ALA A 184 -11.51 -3.94 7.20
C ALA A 184 -11.05 -3.62 5.77
N GLY A 185 -11.26 -4.52 4.81
CA GLY A 185 -10.72 -4.37 3.46
C GLY A 185 -11.66 -4.77 2.33
N CYS A 186 -11.52 -4.11 1.18
CA CYS A 186 -12.20 -4.46 -0.06
C CYS A 186 -11.24 -4.44 -1.25
N VAL A 187 -11.54 -5.24 -2.28
CA VAL A 187 -10.75 -5.32 -3.52
C VAL A 187 -11.63 -4.97 -4.70
N PHE A 188 -11.16 -4.03 -5.52
CA PHE A 188 -11.79 -3.69 -6.79
C PHE A 188 -11.36 -4.72 -7.84
N ARG A 189 -12.27 -5.64 -8.19
CA ARG A 189 -12.03 -6.65 -9.24
C ARG A 189 -12.34 -6.13 -10.64
N THR A 190 -13.09 -5.04 -10.73
CA THR A 190 -13.46 -4.36 -11.98
C THR A 190 -13.25 -2.86 -11.81
N GLY A 191 -13.24 -2.13 -12.93
CA GLY A 191 -13.14 -0.68 -12.90
C GLY A 191 -14.36 -0.03 -12.22
N ALA A 192 -14.10 0.99 -11.40
CA ALA A 192 -15.12 1.80 -10.74
C ALA A 192 -14.85 3.32 -10.91
N ARG A 193 -15.92 4.13 -10.86
CA ARG A 193 -15.86 5.60 -10.92
C ARG A 193 -16.64 6.22 -9.76
N GLY A 194 -16.24 7.42 -9.36
CA GLY A 194 -16.87 8.15 -8.25
C GLY A 194 -16.85 7.32 -6.96
N VAL A 195 -15.71 6.71 -6.68
CA VAL A 195 -15.53 5.76 -5.58
C VAL A 195 -15.41 6.52 -4.27
N VAL A 196 -16.17 6.09 -3.28
CA VAL A 196 -16.02 6.46 -1.87
C VAL A 196 -16.05 5.19 -1.04
N VAL A 197 -15.02 4.98 -0.23
CA VAL A 197 -14.93 3.86 0.71
C VAL A 197 -14.78 4.44 2.11
N ARG A 198 -15.67 4.05 3.02
CA ARG A 198 -15.71 4.53 4.40
C ARG A 198 -16.03 3.39 5.38
N PRO A 199 -15.56 3.46 6.64
CA PRO A 199 -15.95 2.52 7.67
C PRO A 199 -17.46 2.54 7.94
N ALA A 200 -18.04 1.36 8.13
CA ALA A 200 -19.41 1.16 8.60
C ALA A 200 -19.40 0.04 9.66
N GLY A 201 -19.01 0.39 10.89
CA GLY A 201 -18.82 -0.59 11.96
C GLY A 201 -17.58 -1.46 11.71
N ARG A 202 -17.78 -2.78 11.55
CA ARG A 202 -16.69 -3.74 11.25
C ARG A 202 -16.50 -4.01 9.76
N GLU A 203 -17.30 -3.37 8.92
CA GLU A 203 -17.28 -3.54 7.47
C GLU A 203 -16.94 -2.20 6.79
N LEU A 204 -16.73 -2.26 5.48
CA LEU A 204 -16.56 -1.08 4.64
C LEU A 204 -17.83 -0.85 3.83
N GLU A 205 -18.32 0.37 3.83
CA GLU A 205 -19.32 0.83 2.87
C GLU A 205 -18.61 1.38 1.64
N VAL A 206 -18.98 0.84 0.47
CA VAL A 206 -18.43 1.24 -0.83
C VAL A 206 -19.54 1.84 -1.68
N THR A 207 -19.41 3.12 -2.01
CA THR A 207 -20.25 3.79 -3.02
C THR A 207 -19.44 3.94 -4.29
N ALA A 208 -19.94 3.41 -5.41
CA ALA A 208 -19.26 3.50 -6.70
C ALA A 208 -20.22 3.26 -7.87
N ALA A 209 -19.93 3.87 -9.02
CA ALA A 209 -20.53 3.49 -10.30
C ALA A 209 -19.59 2.51 -11.03
N SER A 210 -20.05 1.30 -11.30
CA SER A 210 -19.30 0.32 -12.09
C SER A 210 -19.14 0.80 -13.53
N TRP A 211 -18.00 0.51 -14.14
CA TRP A 211 -17.83 0.70 -15.58
C TRP A 211 -16.95 -0.41 -16.15
N ALA A 212 -17.31 -0.88 -17.33
CA ALA A 212 -16.47 -1.80 -18.10
C ALA A 212 -15.52 -0.98 -18.98
N GLU A 213 -14.22 -1.16 -18.81
CA GLU A 213 -13.25 -0.64 -19.76
C GLU A 213 -13.11 -1.67 -20.91
N ALA A 214 -13.33 -1.24 -22.15
CA ALA A 214 -13.05 -2.08 -23.31
C ALA A 214 -11.54 -2.36 -23.32
N GLY A 215 -11.15 -3.61 -23.07
CA GLY A 215 -9.75 -4.00 -23.05
C GLY A 215 -9.03 -3.59 -24.35
N PRO A 216 -7.72 -3.30 -24.30
CA PRO A 216 -6.95 -3.00 -25.50
C PRO A 216 -6.79 -4.30 -26.30
N GLY A 217 -7.74 -4.55 -27.21
CA GLY A 217 -7.80 -5.76 -28.03
C GLY A 217 -8.91 -5.78 -29.09
N ALA A 218 -9.86 -4.85 -29.05
CA ALA A 218 -10.96 -4.79 -30.03
C ALA A 218 -10.74 -3.72 -31.12
N GLY A 219 -9.53 -3.63 -31.68
CA GLY A 219 -9.27 -2.89 -32.91
C GLY A 219 -9.53 -3.78 -34.12
N LYS A 220 -10.80 -3.93 -34.53
CA LYS A 220 -11.13 -4.47 -35.85
C LYS A 220 -10.45 -3.58 -36.91
N ARG A 221 -9.56 -4.17 -37.71
CA ARG A 221 -9.07 -3.55 -38.96
C ARG A 221 -10.29 -3.28 -39.85
N PRO A 222 -10.54 -2.04 -40.30
CA PRO A 222 -11.59 -1.77 -41.26
C PRO A 222 -11.07 -2.07 -42.68
N GLY A 223 -11.83 -2.88 -43.43
CA GLY A 223 -12.05 -2.67 -44.85
C GLY A 223 -10.97 -3.14 -45.81
N GLU A 224 -10.92 -4.45 -46.04
CA GLU A 224 -10.48 -4.99 -47.32
C GLU A 224 -11.68 -4.93 -48.29
N GLY A 225 -11.59 -4.15 -49.38
CA GLY A 225 -12.74 -3.93 -50.26
C GLY A 225 -12.54 -2.98 -51.45
N ARG A 226 -11.60 -3.33 -52.35
CA ARG A 226 -11.59 -3.12 -53.82
C ARG A 226 -12.07 -1.79 -54.45
N ARG A 227 -11.18 -1.21 -55.26
CA ARG A 227 -11.33 -0.75 -56.68
C ARG A 227 -9.94 -0.30 -57.17
N GLY A 228 -9.43 -0.63 -58.36
CA GLY A 228 -10.09 -1.11 -59.56
C GLY A 228 -9.16 -1.79 -60.59
N ALA A 229 -9.84 -2.19 -61.68
CA ALA A 229 -9.39 -2.80 -62.93
C ALA A 229 -8.14 -2.13 -63.56
N ALA A 230 -7.13 -2.84 -64.10
CA ALA A 230 -7.03 -3.79 -65.22
C ALA A 230 -6.65 -3.12 -66.56
N ALA A 231 -5.78 -3.82 -67.29
CA ALA A 231 -5.21 -3.57 -68.64
C ALA A 231 -4.08 -2.51 -68.71
N GLY A 232 -2.96 -2.69 -69.42
CA GLY A 232 -2.52 -3.74 -70.35
C GLY A 232 -1.12 -3.39 -70.89
N THR A 233 -0.42 -4.43 -71.32
CA THR A 233 0.91 -4.52 -71.93
C THR A 233 1.10 -3.63 -73.16
N THR A 234 2.29 -3.00 -73.36
CA THR A 234 3.24 -3.24 -74.48
C THR A 234 4.43 -2.27 -74.46
N ALA A 235 5.59 -2.80 -74.87
CA ALA A 235 6.88 -2.13 -75.02
C ALA A 235 7.00 -1.32 -76.32
N ALA A 236 7.88 -0.31 -76.32
CA ALA A 236 8.94 -0.04 -77.30
C ALA A 236 9.45 1.42 -77.23
N ASP A 237 10.77 1.58 -77.27
CA ASP A 237 11.58 2.76 -77.65
C ASP A 237 11.22 3.26 -79.08
N PRO A 238 11.82 4.33 -79.69
CA PRO A 238 12.90 5.24 -79.24
C PRO A 238 12.70 6.75 -79.60
N ALA A 239 13.60 7.61 -79.09
CA ALA A 239 14.36 8.64 -79.84
C ALA A 239 15.23 9.47 -78.88
#